data_AF-A0A256WHE5-F1
#
_entry.id   AF-A0A256WHE5-F1
#
_cell.length_a   1.000
_cell.length_b   1.000
_cell.length_c   1.000
_cell.angle_alpha   90.00
_cell.angle_beta   90.00
_cell.angle_gamma   90.00
#
_symmetry.space_group_name_H-M   'P 1'
#
loop_
_entity.id
_entity.type
_entity.pdbx_description
1 polymer ?
#
loop_
_entity_poly.entity_id
_entity_poly.type
_entity_poly.pdbx_seq_one_letter_code
_entity_poly.pdbx_strand_id
1 'polypeptide(L)'
;AVLVDEAHGAHFRFHSELPESAMAVGADMSAVSVHKTGGSLTQSSVLLLNEGLIDKNTVRTTLNLTQTTSASYLLMTSLDIAVGDTEESLKKLVEALKDMSIKHKGNKIKFGKVTLKNPEIIVSPRNAFYARKKLVKLEEAEGEISGESIMAYPPGIPIVTPGEKISKDIINYINFLKNQHSMLTDTEDPYVENIKVLGVL
;
A
#
# COMPACT_ATOMS: atom_id res chain seq x y z
N ALA A 1 6.39 -17.33 9.06
CA ALA A 1 7.00 -16.77 7.86
C ALA A 1 6.64 -15.29 7.74
N VAL A 2 7.54 -14.45 7.24
CA VAL A 2 7.38 -13.01 7.04
C VAL A 2 7.48 -12.70 5.56
N LEU A 3 6.44 -12.09 5.00
CA LEU A 3 6.42 -11.48 3.68
C LEU A 3 6.51 -9.97 3.85
N VAL A 4 7.47 -9.33 3.18
CA VAL A 4 7.64 -7.88 3.20
C VAL A 4 7.18 -7.27 1.88
N ASP A 5 6.33 -6.25 1.95
CA ASP A 5 6.08 -5.36 0.82
C ASP A 5 7.24 -4.36 0.72
N GLU A 6 8.17 -4.67 -0.18
CA GLU A 6 9.36 -3.87 -0.47
C GLU A 6 9.18 -3.16 -1.83
N ALA A 7 7.95 -2.74 -2.15
CA ALA A 7 7.66 -2.10 -3.44
C ALA A 7 8.57 -0.89 -3.72
N HIS A 8 8.99 -0.14 -2.70
CA HIS A 8 9.87 1.02 -2.83
C HIS A 8 11.36 0.73 -2.58
N GLY A 9 11.76 -0.53 -2.36
CA GLY A 9 13.11 -0.91 -1.92
C GLY A 9 14.03 -1.56 -2.97
N ALA A 10 13.68 -1.54 -4.26
CA ALA A 10 14.47 -2.22 -5.29
C ALA A 10 15.95 -1.80 -5.35
N HIS A 11 16.24 -0.56 -4.96
CA HIS A 11 17.57 0.07 -4.98
C HIS A 11 18.39 -0.16 -3.68
N PHE A 12 17.81 -0.73 -2.62
CA PHE A 12 18.44 -0.83 -1.29
C PHE A 12 19.75 -1.60 -1.29
N ARG A 13 19.84 -2.71 -2.04
CA ARG A 13 21.00 -3.61 -2.03
C ARG A 13 22.31 -3.04 -2.61
N PHE A 14 22.24 -1.89 -3.24
CA PHE A 14 23.30 -1.42 -4.13
C PHE A 14 24.12 -0.25 -3.56
N HIS A 15 23.78 0.28 -2.37
CA HIS A 15 24.59 1.30 -1.71
C HIS A 15 24.50 1.17 -0.19
N SER A 16 25.64 1.23 0.51
CA SER A 16 25.73 1.01 1.96
C SER A 16 25.04 2.06 2.83
N GLU A 17 24.82 3.26 2.30
CA GLU A 17 24.04 4.31 2.99
C GLU A 17 22.51 4.14 2.89
N LEU A 18 22.03 3.19 2.08
CA LEU A 18 20.60 2.86 2.00
C LEU A 18 20.23 1.82 3.06
N PRO A 19 18.95 1.68 3.44
CA PRO A 19 18.51 0.61 4.32
C PRO A 19 18.88 -0.78 3.78
N GLU A 20 19.05 -1.76 4.67
CA GLU A 20 19.19 -3.16 4.26
C GLU A 20 17.90 -3.66 3.59
N SER A 21 18.04 -4.55 2.60
CA SER A 21 16.87 -5.13 1.93
C SER A 21 16.15 -6.13 2.85
N ALA A 22 14.86 -6.37 2.60
CA ALA A 22 14.08 -7.31 3.40
C ALA A 22 14.70 -8.72 3.43
N MET A 23 15.25 -9.15 2.29
CA MET A 23 15.91 -10.45 2.18
C MET A 23 17.21 -10.51 3.00
N ALA A 24 17.98 -9.41 3.08
CA ALA A 24 19.21 -9.34 3.85
C ALA A 24 18.97 -9.43 5.37
N VAL A 25 17.85 -8.88 5.85
CA VAL A 25 17.46 -8.94 7.27
C VAL A 25 16.65 -10.19 7.64
N GLY A 26 16.51 -11.15 6.72
CA GLY A 26 15.96 -12.48 7.00
C GLY A 26 14.47 -12.66 6.74
N ALA A 27 13.84 -11.85 5.89
CA ALA A 27 12.48 -12.12 5.42
C ALA A 27 12.40 -13.45 4.64
N ASP A 28 11.27 -14.16 4.75
CA ASP A 28 11.05 -15.39 3.97
C ASP A 28 10.72 -15.07 2.51
N MET A 29 10.00 -13.96 2.29
CA MET A 29 9.67 -13.46 0.96
C MET A 29 9.67 -11.92 0.92
N SER A 30 9.97 -11.35 -0.25
CA SER A 30 9.87 -9.91 -0.49
C SER A 30 9.27 -9.61 -1.86
N ALA A 31 8.23 -8.77 -1.90
CA ALA A 31 7.63 -8.28 -3.14
C ALA A 31 8.21 -6.92 -3.50
N VAL A 32 8.93 -6.83 -4.62
CA VAL A 32 9.70 -5.64 -5.02
C VAL A 32 9.18 -5.10 -6.34
N SER A 33 8.81 -3.81 -6.38
CA SER A 33 8.42 -3.13 -7.62
C SER A 33 9.65 -2.52 -8.29
N VAL A 34 10.32 -3.30 -9.14
CA VAL A 34 11.54 -2.87 -9.84
C VAL A 34 11.27 -1.62 -10.70
N HIS A 35 10.08 -1.49 -11.29
CA HIS A 35 9.75 -0.32 -12.10
C HIS A 35 9.67 1.00 -11.34
N LYS A 36 9.58 0.97 -10.00
CA LYS A 36 9.52 2.20 -9.18
C LYS A 36 10.90 2.82 -8.95
N THR A 37 11.88 1.99 -8.60
CA THR A 37 13.20 2.48 -8.16
C THR A 37 14.38 1.71 -8.73
N GLY A 38 14.14 0.66 -9.51
CA GLY A 38 15.15 -0.19 -10.13
C GLY A 38 15.24 -0.07 -11.66
N GLY A 39 14.56 0.90 -12.29
CA GLY A 39 14.81 1.26 -13.70
C GLY A 39 14.15 0.37 -14.76
N SER A 40 13.27 -0.57 -14.40
CA SER A 40 12.53 -1.40 -15.36
C SER A 40 11.21 -0.75 -15.82
N LEU A 41 10.54 -1.33 -16.84
CA LEU A 41 9.30 -0.78 -17.38
C LEU A 41 8.12 -0.92 -16.39
N THR A 42 7.19 0.05 -16.38
CA THR A 42 5.97 0.02 -15.55
C THR A 42 5.27 -1.34 -15.62
N GLN A 43 4.71 -1.79 -14.47
CA GLN A 43 4.11 -3.12 -14.24
C GLN A 43 5.12 -4.26 -13.95
N SER A 44 6.42 -4.05 -14.17
CA SER A 44 7.42 -5.08 -13.87
C SER A 44 7.81 -5.11 -12.38
N SER A 45 7.86 -6.30 -11.81
CA SER A 45 8.16 -6.54 -10.39
C SER A 45 8.79 -7.92 -10.21
N VAL A 46 9.42 -8.14 -9.06
CA VAL A 46 9.99 -9.45 -8.69
C VAL A 46 9.49 -9.87 -7.32
N LEU A 47 9.26 -11.18 -7.16
CA LEU A 47 8.96 -11.81 -5.88
C LEU A 47 10.17 -12.64 -5.47
N LEU A 48 10.88 -12.20 -4.43
CA LEU A 48 12.02 -12.90 -3.87
C LEU A 48 11.53 -13.91 -2.82
N LEU A 49 12.16 -15.08 -2.79
CA LEU A 49 11.80 -16.18 -1.89
C LEU A 49 13.09 -16.79 -1.33
N ASN A 50 13.19 -16.85 -0.01
CA ASN A 50 14.16 -17.70 0.67
C ASN A 50 13.59 -19.12 0.77
N GLU A 51 14.35 -20.12 0.28
CA GLU A 51 13.97 -21.52 0.45
C GLU A 51 14.02 -21.90 1.94
N GLY A 52 13.00 -22.59 2.42
CA GLY A 52 12.87 -22.94 3.84
C GLY A 52 11.42 -23.15 4.24
N LEU A 53 10.83 -22.16 4.90
CA LEU A 53 9.47 -22.26 5.46
C LEU A 53 8.36 -22.29 4.41
N ILE A 54 8.59 -21.73 3.22
CA ILE A 54 7.59 -21.61 2.16
C ILE A 54 8.01 -22.46 0.97
N ASP A 55 7.12 -23.37 0.54
CA ASP A 55 7.35 -24.22 -0.62
C ASP A 55 7.29 -23.42 -1.93
N LYS A 56 8.35 -23.53 -2.74
CA LYS A 56 8.46 -22.86 -4.04
C LYS A 56 7.40 -23.27 -5.03
N ASN A 57 6.88 -24.51 -4.96
CA ASN A 57 5.84 -24.95 -5.90
C ASN A 57 4.50 -24.30 -5.59
N THR A 58 4.20 -24.10 -4.31
CA THR A 58 3.05 -23.31 -3.86
C THR A 58 3.14 -21.87 -4.40
N VAL A 59 4.29 -21.20 -4.21
CA VAL A 59 4.51 -19.83 -4.74
C VAL A 59 4.35 -19.77 -6.25
N ARG A 60 4.99 -20.70 -6.99
CA ARG A 60 4.86 -20.79 -8.45
C ARG A 60 3.41 -20.99 -8.89
N THR A 61 2.66 -21.85 -8.20
CA THR A 61 1.25 -22.10 -8.50
C THR A 61 0.42 -20.84 -8.29
N THR A 62 0.62 -20.12 -7.19
CA THR A 62 -0.07 -18.85 -6.92
C THR A 62 0.27 -17.77 -7.94
N LEU A 63 1.54 -17.65 -8.38
CA LEU A 63 1.93 -16.73 -9.45
C LEU A 63 1.22 -17.07 -10.76
N ASN A 64 1.18 -18.34 -11.15
CA ASN A 64 0.51 -18.79 -12.37
C ASN A 64 -1.01 -18.55 -12.35
N LEU A 65 -1.64 -18.53 -11.17
CA LEU A 65 -3.07 -18.23 -11.02
C LEU A 65 -3.39 -16.73 -11.11
N THR A 66 -2.41 -15.86 -10.81
CA THR A 66 -2.59 -14.41 -10.71
C THR A 66 -2.03 -13.65 -11.91
N GLN A 67 -1.11 -14.25 -12.66
CA GLN A 67 -0.49 -13.67 -13.84
C GLN A 67 -1.13 -14.18 -15.14
N THR A 68 -0.96 -13.41 -16.22
CA THR A 68 -1.32 -13.84 -17.57
C THR A 68 -0.51 -15.06 -18.00
N THR A 69 -1.14 -15.98 -18.72
CA THR A 69 -0.44 -17.12 -19.35
C THR A 69 0.51 -16.70 -20.47
N SER A 70 0.41 -15.45 -20.94
CA SER A 70 1.25 -14.86 -21.99
C SER A 70 2.02 -13.67 -21.44
N ALA A 71 3.14 -13.93 -20.76
CA ALA A 71 3.99 -12.89 -20.18
C ALA A 71 4.53 -11.93 -21.25
N SER A 72 4.58 -10.63 -20.91
CA SER A 72 5.15 -9.62 -21.79
C SER A 72 6.67 -9.75 -21.83
N TYR A 73 7.21 -10.14 -22.98
CA TYR A 73 8.65 -10.23 -23.20
C TYR A 73 9.35 -8.89 -23.00
N LEU A 74 8.71 -7.77 -23.35
CA LEU A 74 9.26 -6.44 -23.10
C LEU A 74 9.46 -6.17 -21.60
N LEU A 75 8.48 -6.55 -20.77
CA LEU A 75 8.59 -6.39 -19.32
C LEU A 75 9.67 -7.31 -18.74
N MET A 76 9.72 -8.58 -19.18
CA MET A 76 10.75 -9.54 -18.74
C MET A 76 12.16 -9.06 -19.11
N THR A 77 12.38 -8.66 -20.38
CA THR A 77 13.68 -8.12 -20.82
C THR A 77 14.05 -6.84 -20.06
N SER A 78 13.09 -5.98 -19.72
CA SER A 78 13.38 -4.78 -18.92
C SER A 78 13.82 -5.11 -17.49
N LEU A 79 13.34 -6.22 -16.91
CA LEU A 79 13.80 -6.72 -15.62
C LEU A 79 15.23 -7.26 -15.72
N ASP A 80 15.53 -8.04 -16.76
CA ASP A 80 16.87 -8.58 -16.97
C ASP A 80 17.91 -7.46 -17.14
N ILE A 81 17.56 -6.40 -17.90
CA ILE A 81 18.42 -5.23 -18.08
C ILE A 81 18.58 -4.46 -16.77
N ALA A 82 17.49 -4.24 -16.01
CA ALA A 82 17.53 -3.57 -14.71
C ALA A 82 18.40 -4.29 -13.68
N VAL A 83 18.43 -5.62 -13.69
CA VAL A 83 19.35 -6.41 -12.82
C VAL A 83 20.81 -6.21 -13.23
N GLY A 84 21.08 -5.85 -14.50
CA GLY A 84 22.39 -5.53 -15.05
C GLY A 84 22.90 -4.12 -14.75
N ASP A 85 22.18 -3.32 -13.97
CA ASP A 85 22.69 -2.04 -13.47
C ASP A 85 23.97 -2.21 -12.64
N THR A 86 24.86 -1.22 -12.71
CA THR A 86 26.16 -1.25 -12.03
C THR A 86 26.17 -0.35 -10.80
N GLU A 87 27.10 -0.60 -9.88
CA GLU A 87 27.34 0.29 -8.74
C GLU A 87 27.64 1.73 -9.21
N GLU A 88 28.30 1.89 -10.36
CA GLU A 88 28.56 3.19 -10.96
C GLU A 88 27.29 3.90 -11.43
N SER A 89 26.41 3.20 -12.17
CA SER A 89 25.14 3.79 -12.64
C SER A 89 24.26 4.20 -11.47
N LEU A 90 24.24 3.38 -10.40
CA LEU A 90 23.46 3.71 -9.23
C LEU A 90 24.07 4.85 -8.41
N LYS A 91 25.40 4.92 -8.25
CA LYS A 91 26.03 6.02 -7.53
C LYS A 91 25.62 7.37 -8.15
N LYS A 92 25.61 7.45 -9.49
CA LYS A 92 25.12 8.63 -10.22
C LYS A 92 23.65 8.93 -9.93
N LEU A 93 22.79 7.90 -9.86
CA LEU A 93 21.38 8.08 -9.50
C LEU A 93 21.20 8.58 -8.06
N VAL A 94 21.92 8.00 -7.10
CA VAL A 94 21.87 8.41 -5.69
C VAL A 94 22.33 9.86 -5.53
N GLU A 95 23.43 10.24 -6.19
CA GLU A 95 23.92 11.62 -6.20
C GLU A 95 22.88 12.57 -6.81
N ALA A 96 22.24 12.20 -7.93
CA ALA A 96 21.18 12.99 -8.55
C ALA A 96 19.94 13.15 -7.66
N LEU A 97 19.48 12.06 -7.01
CA LEU A 97 18.34 12.11 -6.08
C LEU A 97 18.65 12.96 -4.83
N LYS A 98 19.88 12.86 -4.29
CA LYS A 98 20.34 13.71 -3.19
C LYS A 98 20.35 15.19 -3.61
N ASP A 99 20.89 15.48 -4.78
CA ASP A 99 20.94 16.83 -5.35
C ASP A 99 19.52 17.41 -5.56
N MET A 100 18.60 16.62 -6.14
CA MET A 100 17.19 16.99 -6.28
C MET A 100 16.52 17.24 -4.93
N SER A 101 16.77 16.37 -3.94
CA SER A 101 16.21 16.51 -2.59
C SER A 101 16.65 17.80 -1.91
N ILE A 102 17.90 18.22 -2.11
CA ILE A 102 18.45 19.47 -1.60
C ILE A 102 17.85 20.67 -2.34
N LYS A 103 17.83 20.63 -3.67
CA LYS A 103 17.39 21.75 -4.53
C LYS A 103 15.89 21.98 -4.51
N HIS A 104 15.10 20.91 -4.41
CA HIS A 104 13.64 20.95 -4.47
C HIS A 104 12.99 20.60 -3.13
N LYS A 105 13.67 20.90 -2.02
CA LYS A 105 13.13 20.71 -0.68
C LYS A 105 11.90 21.61 -0.49
N GLY A 106 10.72 21.08 -0.80
CA GLY A 106 9.46 21.77 -0.60
C GLY A 106 9.24 22.12 0.88
N ASN A 107 8.40 23.12 1.14
CA ASN A 107 7.95 23.40 2.50
C ASN A 107 7.30 22.14 3.06
N LYS A 108 7.84 21.60 4.16
CA LYS A 108 7.16 20.54 4.91
C LYS A 108 5.83 21.12 5.38
N ILE A 109 4.74 20.69 4.76
CA ILE A 109 3.39 20.96 5.29
C ILE A 109 3.35 20.23 6.63
N LYS A 110 3.31 21.02 7.72
CA LYS A 110 3.08 20.47 9.05
C LYS A 110 1.62 20.08 9.11
N PHE A 111 1.33 18.81 8.84
CA PHE A 111 0.06 18.24 9.26
C PHE A 111 0.00 18.34 10.79
N GLY A 112 -1.07 18.93 11.32
CA GLY A 112 -1.37 18.76 12.74
C GLY A 112 -1.38 17.26 13.03
N LYS A 113 -0.65 16.82 14.06
CA LYS A 113 -0.65 15.41 14.48
C LYS A 113 -2.03 15.07 15.02
N VAL A 114 -2.95 14.67 14.15
CA VAL A 114 -4.13 13.94 14.58
C VAL A 114 -3.67 12.49 14.75
N THR A 115 -3.52 12.06 15.99
CA THR A 115 -3.20 10.66 16.29
C THR A 115 -4.52 9.92 16.32
N LEU A 116 -4.88 9.29 15.22
CA LEU A 116 -5.94 8.28 15.22
C LEU A 116 -5.37 6.98 15.76
N LYS A 117 -6.11 6.34 16.64
CA LYS A 117 -5.86 4.93 16.97
C LYS A 117 -6.31 4.10 15.79
N ASN A 118 -5.58 3.02 15.50
CA ASN A 118 -6.01 2.07 14.49
C ASN A 118 -7.41 1.53 14.87
N PRO A 119 -8.35 1.46 13.91
CA PRO A 119 -9.66 0.89 14.16
C PRO A 119 -9.58 -0.56 14.66
N GLU A 120 -10.59 -0.99 15.41
CA GLU A 120 -10.71 -2.39 15.83
C GLU A 120 -11.24 -3.22 14.65
N ILE A 121 -10.54 -4.29 14.29
CA ILE A 121 -10.98 -5.24 13.25
C ILE A 121 -11.99 -6.21 13.88
N ILE A 122 -13.26 -6.12 13.50
CA ILE A 122 -14.35 -6.95 14.03
C ILE A 122 -14.56 -8.21 13.18
N VAL A 123 -14.47 -8.07 11.85
CA VAL A 123 -14.51 -9.20 10.91
C VAL A 123 -13.44 -9.02 9.85
N SER A 124 -13.06 -10.13 9.19
CA SER A 124 -12.08 -10.03 8.10
C SER A 124 -12.62 -9.16 6.94
N PRO A 125 -11.75 -8.43 6.23
CA PRO A 125 -12.16 -7.65 5.05
C PRO A 125 -12.89 -8.49 4.01
N ARG A 126 -12.51 -9.77 3.85
CA ARG A 126 -13.22 -10.72 2.98
C ARG A 126 -14.66 -10.93 3.42
N ASN A 127 -14.89 -11.19 4.70
CA ASN A 127 -16.25 -11.42 5.20
C ASN A 127 -17.09 -10.15 5.11
N ALA A 128 -16.51 -8.99 5.43
CA ALA A 128 -17.18 -7.70 5.26
C ALA A 128 -17.55 -7.42 3.78
N PHE A 129 -16.65 -7.77 2.86
CA PHE A 129 -16.87 -7.60 1.43
C PHE A 129 -18.09 -8.41 0.93
N TYR A 130 -18.24 -9.67 1.36
CA TYR A 130 -19.37 -10.51 0.94
C TYR A 130 -20.63 -10.37 1.81
N ALA A 131 -20.53 -9.73 2.97
CA ALA A 131 -21.67 -9.49 3.84
C ALA A 131 -22.69 -8.54 3.19
N ARG A 132 -23.95 -8.72 3.58
CA ARG A 132 -25.02 -7.76 3.29
C ARG A 132 -24.68 -6.43 3.93
N LYS A 133 -24.99 -5.34 3.24
CA LYS A 133 -24.70 -3.97 3.68
C LYS A 133 -25.99 -3.18 3.74
N LYS A 134 -26.10 -2.32 4.73
CA LYS A 134 -27.14 -1.29 4.82
C LYS A 134 -26.47 0.08 4.75
N LEU A 135 -27.19 1.06 4.22
CA LEU A 135 -26.75 2.44 4.20
C LEU A 135 -27.23 3.12 5.49
N VAL A 136 -26.33 3.82 6.19
CA VAL A 136 -26.65 4.63 7.37
C VAL A 136 -26.00 6.01 7.23
N LYS A 137 -26.52 7.01 7.94
CA LYS A 137 -25.85 8.31 8.02
C LYS A 137 -24.52 8.17 8.75
N LEU A 138 -23.50 8.92 8.34
CA LEU A 138 -22.19 8.88 8.97
C LEU A 138 -22.27 9.17 10.48
N GLU A 139 -23.12 10.11 10.88
CA GLU A 139 -23.33 10.51 12.28
C GLU A 139 -23.93 9.41 13.14
N GLU A 140 -24.65 8.48 12.52
CA GLU A 140 -25.35 7.35 13.15
C GLU A 140 -24.51 6.05 13.10
N ALA A 141 -23.35 6.07 12.43
CA ALA A 141 -22.52 4.88 12.20
C ALA A 141 -21.65 4.49 13.40
N GLU A 142 -21.76 5.19 14.54
CA GLU A 142 -20.94 4.91 15.72
C GLU A 142 -21.22 3.50 16.27
N GLY A 143 -20.17 2.68 16.34
CA GLY A 143 -20.23 1.30 16.80
C GLY A 143 -20.56 0.27 15.72
N GLU A 144 -20.99 0.70 14.54
CA GLU A 144 -21.26 -0.17 13.40
C GLU A 144 -19.96 -0.70 12.77
N ILE A 145 -20.06 -1.79 12.00
CA ILE A 145 -18.94 -2.37 11.26
C ILE A 145 -18.95 -1.83 9.84
N SER A 146 -17.84 -1.20 9.42
CA SER A 146 -17.74 -0.62 8.08
C SER A 146 -17.91 -1.70 7.00
N GLY A 147 -18.73 -1.41 6.00
CA GLY A 147 -18.95 -2.23 4.81
C GLY A 147 -18.22 -1.71 3.57
N GLU A 148 -17.63 -0.52 3.65
CA GLU A 148 -16.83 0.10 2.60
C GLU A 148 -15.57 0.77 3.18
N SER A 149 -14.71 1.30 2.33
CA SER A 149 -13.51 2.04 2.75
C SER A 149 -13.80 3.53 2.76
N ILE A 150 -13.13 4.28 3.63
CA ILE A 150 -13.05 5.75 3.53
C ILE A 150 -11.58 6.13 3.52
N MET A 151 -11.14 6.76 2.44
CA MET A 151 -9.75 7.20 2.25
C MET A 151 -9.68 8.71 2.07
N ALA A 152 -8.70 9.35 2.73
CA ALA A 152 -8.50 10.80 2.63
C ALA A 152 -7.30 11.16 1.76
N TYR A 153 -7.45 12.22 0.98
CA TYR A 153 -6.39 12.84 0.19
C TYR A 153 -6.35 14.36 0.42
N PRO A 154 -5.25 14.91 0.98
CA PRO A 154 -4.09 14.22 1.59
C PRO A 154 -4.46 13.55 2.95
N PRO A 155 -3.68 12.55 3.45
CA PRO A 155 -2.36 12.11 2.98
C PRO A 155 -2.37 10.91 2.01
N GLY A 156 -3.53 10.40 1.62
CA GLY A 156 -3.65 9.21 0.77
C GLY A 156 -3.53 7.92 1.55
N ILE A 157 -4.19 7.81 2.71
CA ILE A 157 -4.28 6.58 3.50
C ILE A 157 -5.73 6.31 3.92
N PRO A 158 -6.13 5.04 4.13
CA PRO A 158 -7.45 4.71 4.65
C PRO A 158 -7.64 5.24 6.07
N ILE A 159 -8.83 5.79 6.34
CA ILE A 159 -9.30 6.12 7.68
C ILE A 159 -9.97 4.89 8.32
N VAL A 160 -10.79 4.20 7.53
CA VAL A 160 -11.47 2.95 7.90
C VAL A 160 -11.63 2.07 6.66
N THR A 161 -11.63 0.76 6.85
CA THR A 161 -11.75 -0.27 5.82
C THR A 161 -12.86 -1.26 6.17
N PRO A 162 -13.38 -2.05 5.20
CA PRO A 162 -14.41 -3.04 5.46
C PRO A 162 -14.02 -4.03 6.57
N GLY A 163 -14.90 -4.20 7.55
CA GLY A 163 -14.71 -5.10 8.68
C GLY A 163 -14.17 -4.43 9.95
N GLU A 164 -13.77 -3.16 9.86
CA GLU A 164 -13.36 -2.36 11.01
C GLU A 164 -14.56 -1.66 11.68
N LYS A 165 -14.47 -1.48 13.00
CA LYS A 165 -15.48 -0.76 13.78
C LYS A 165 -15.33 0.74 13.59
N ILE A 166 -16.44 1.40 13.30
CA ILE A 166 -16.50 2.86 13.19
C ILE A 166 -16.66 3.44 14.60
N SER A 167 -15.64 4.16 15.07
CA SER A 167 -15.68 4.84 16.37
C SER A 167 -16.13 6.30 16.22
N LYS A 168 -16.50 6.93 17.34
CA LYS A 168 -16.79 8.36 17.35
C LYS A 168 -15.62 9.22 16.89
N ASP A 169 -14.40 8.82 17.25
CA ASP A 169 -13.18 9.53 16.85
C ASP A 169 -12.99 9.48 15.33
N ILE A 170 -13.32 8.35 14.68
CA ILE A 170 -13.28 8.21 13.22
C ILE A 170 -14.30 9.15 12.58
N ILE A 171 -15.55 9.17 13.07
CA ILE A 171 -16.60 10.07 12.56
C ILE A 171 -16.19 11.53 12.71
N ASN A 172 -15.68 11.91 13.88
CA ASN A 172 -15.19 13.26 14.14
C ASN A 172 -14.04 13.65 13.22
N TYR A 173 -13.14 12.71 12.93
CA TYR A 173 -12.02 12.94 12.03
C TYR A 173 -12.44 13.09 10.57
N ILE A 174 -13.37 12.26 10.10
CA ILE A 174 -13.95 12.39 8.76
C ILE A 174 -14.60 13.76 8.61
N ASN A 175 -15.41 14.19 9.60
CA ASN A 175 -16.04 15.51 9.59
C ASN A 175 -15.03 16.65 9.65
N PHE A 176 -13.96 16.50 10.44
CA PHE A 176 -12.85 17.45 10.44
C PHE A 176 -12.23 17.58 9.03
N LEU A 177 -11.95 16.47 8.35
CA LEU A 177 -11.38 16.46 7.01
C LEU A 177 -12.33 17.04 5.95
N LYS A 178 -13.64 16.74 6.04
CA LYS A 178 -14.68 17.37 5.20
C LYS A 178 -14.64 18.89 5.36
N ASN A 179 -14.58 19.39 6.60
CA ASN A 179 -14.50 20.83 6.88
C ASN A 179 -13.20 21.48 6.38
N GLN A 180 -12.11 20.72 6.28
CA GLN A 180 -10.86 21.17 5.66
C GLN A 180 -10.86 21.06 4.13
N HIS A 181 -11.99 20.67 3.52
CA HIS A 181 -12.11 20.44 2.08
C HIS A 181 -11.10 19.40 1.56
N SER A 182 -10.72 18.44 2.43
CA SER A 182 -9.95 17.28 2.02
C SER A 182 -10.81 16.41 1.13
N MET A 183 -10.21 15.82 0.09
CA MET A 183 -10.93 14.87 -0.75
C MET A 183 -11.09 13.55 0.00
N LEU A 184 -12.32 13.04 0.06
CA LEU A 184 -12.63 11.70 0.56
C LEU A 184 -13.01 10.80 -0.62
N THR A 185 -12.56 9.55 -0.57
CA THR A 185 -12.64 8.58 -1.67
C THR A 185 -12.90 7.17 -1.16
N ASP A 186 -13.18 6.25 -2.09
CA ASP A 186 -13.52 4.83 -1.87
C ASP A 186 -14.87 4.55 -1.19
N THR A 187 -15.71 5.59 -1.07
CA THR A 187 -17.12 5.52 -0.65
C THR A 187 -18.05 5.53 -1.86
N GLU A 188 -19.22 4.90 -1.73
CA GLU A 188 -20.29 5.07 -2.74
C GLU A 188 -20.86 6.49 -2.75
N ASP A 189 -21.03 7.09 -1.57
CA ASP A 189 -21.44 8.49 -1.42
C ASP A 189 -20.21 9.41 -1.56
N PRO A 190 -20.09 10.23 -2.61
CA PRO A 190 -18.94 11.09 -2.83
C PRO A 190 -18.81 12.22 -1.80
N TYR A 191 -19.89 12.53 -1.06
CA TYR A 191 -19.89 13.54 0.01
C TYR A 191 -19.71 12.93 1.40
N VAL A 192 -19.75 11.59 1.50
CA VAL A 192 -19.64 10.87 2.77
C VAL A 192 -20.65 11.40 3.80
N GLU A 193 -21.90 11.62 3.36
CA GLU A 193 -23.04 11.87 4.25
C GLU A 193 -23.60 10.53 4.76
N ASN A 194 -23.51 9.51 3.91
CA ASN A 194 -23.89 8.15 4.23
C ASN A 194 -22.70 7.22 4.08
N ILE A 195 -22.72 6.13 4.85
CA ILE A 195 -21.74 5.06 4.78
C ILE A 195 -22.44 3.70 4.78
N LYS A 196 -21.91 2.77 3.99
CA LYS A 196 -22.31 1.36 4.05
C LYS A 196 -21.71 0.71 5.28
N VAL A 197 -22.57 0.12 6.10
CA VAL A 197 -22.19 -0.72 7.24
C VAL A 197 -22.75 -2.12 7.07
N LEU A 198 -22.21 -3.10 7.79
CA LEU A 198 -22.73 -4.46 7.74
C LEU A 198 -24.19 -4.49 8.21
N GLY A 199 -25.06 -5.09 7.40
CA GLY A 199 -26.44 -5.34 7.76
C GLY A 199 -26.53 -6.52 8.71
N VAL A 200 -27.50 -6.49 9.63
CA VAL A 200 -27.85 -7.68 10.42
C VAL A 200 -28.28 -8.79 9.44
N LEU A 201 -27.79 -10.02 9.69
CA LEU A 201 -28.10 -11.21 8.90
C LEU A 201 -29.61 -11.43 8.74
#